data_AF-A0A0J7MT74-F1
#
_entry.id   AF-A0A0J7MT74-F1
#
_cell.length_a   1.000
_cell.length_b   1.000
_cell.length_c   1.000
_cell.angle_alpha   90.00
_cell.angle_beta   90.00
_cell.angle_gamma   90.00
#
_symmetry.space_group_name_H-M   'P 1'
#
loop_
_entity.id
_entity.type
_entity.pdbx_description
1 polymer ?
#
loop_
_entity_poly.entity_id
_entity_poly.type
_entity_poly.pdbx_seq_one_letter_code
_entity_poly.pdbx_strand_id
1 'polypeptide(L)'
;MGLSDIPLDWVASYLSDRMQAYCKHNFYADDLQIYHHCEPSDLPNGIQRVNNDIVSIAQWATSRGLTLNSTKTQAIIFGTARYINSIKLDLLPAININEQAIKLSTSIKYLGVTVANTLSWNIHVQNVVKRIRTKLYQLKLTKHLLPNELRLRLIISLVFPHLDYCCAALTDITEQQNLQLYRAINACIRFAANVRWSEHVTPHYREFRLLKTEARR
;
A
#
# COMPACT_ATOMS: atom_id res chain seq x y z
N MET A 1 25.90 -18.57 17.16
CA MET A 1 24.76 -18.24 18.05
C MET A 1 23.89 -17.26 17.30
N GLY A 2 23.00 -17.79 16.47
CA GLY A 2 22.12 -17.00 15.63
C GLY A 2 20.95 -16.49 16.46
N LEU A 3 20.63 -15.21 16.29
CA LEU A 3 19.36 -14.62 16.71
C LEU A 3 18.24 -15.20 15.83
N SER A 4 17.83 -16.43 16.13
CA SER A 4 16.63 -17.04 15.55
C SER A 4 15.39 -16.58 16.32
N ASP A 5 14.44 -15.98 15.61
CA ASP A 5 12.99 -16.02 15.84
C ASP A 5 12.35 -15.37 17.10
N ILE A 6 13.10 -14.60 17.89
CA ILE A 6 12.56 -13.90 19.08
C ILE A 6 11.37 -12.95 18.75
N PRO A 7 11.34 -12.20 17.63
CA PRO A 7 10.21 -11.32 17.29
C PRO A 7 8.97 -12.05 16.75
N LEU A 8 9.03 -13.33 16.44
CA LEU A 8 7.85 -14.10 16.03
C LEU A 8 7.29 -14.92 17.20
N ASP A 9 8.17 -15.34 18.12
CA ASP A 9 7.79 -16.09 19.33
C ASP A 9 6.94 -15.27 20.33
N TRP A 10 7.14 -13.95 20.46
CA TRP A 10 6.32 -13.16 21.41
C TRP A 10 4.87 -13.01 20.95
N VAL A 11 4.60 -12.95 19.64
CA VAL A 11 3.25 -12.88 19.08
C VAL A 11 2.62 -14.26 18.95
N ALA A 12 3.41 -15.28 18.62
CA ALA A 12 2.93 -16.66 18.72
C ALA A 12 2.47 -16.95 20.16
N SER A 13 3.22 -16.48 21.18
CA SER A 13 2.81 -16.49 22.59
C SER A 13 1.58 -15.61 22.88
N TYR A 14 1.35 -14.52 22.15
CA TYR A 14 0.13 -13.71 22.23
C TYR A 14 -1.13 -14.48 21.78
N LEU A 15 -0.99 -15.36 20.78
CA LEU A 15 -2.11 -16.02 20.09
C LEU A 15 -2.34 -17.47 20.54
N SER A 16 -1.29 -18.19 20.91
CA SER A 16 -1.39 -19.57 21.41
C SER A 16 -2.17 -19.65 22.73
N ASP A 17 -2.22 -18.56 23.49
CA ASP A 17 -2.93 -18.47 24.78
C ASP A 17 -4.41 -18.07 24.66
N ARG A 18 -4.92 -17.79 23.45
CA ARG A 18 -6.30 -17.30 23.25
C ARG A 18 -7.13 -18.18 22.33
N MET A 19 -8.08 -18.89 22.94
CA MET A 19 -9.10 -19.68 22.22
C MET A 19 -10.22 -18.83 21.56
N GLN A 20 -10.29 -17.50 21.74
CA GLN A 20 -11.40 -16.67 21.23
C GLN A 20 -10.98 -15.23 20.85
N ALA A 21 -10.34 -15.03 19.70
CA ALA A 21 -10.20 -13.70 19.09
C ALA A 21 -11.24 -13.54 17.96
N TYR A 22 -11.85 -12.36 17.83
CA TYR A 22 -12.83 -12.09 16.76
C TYR A 22 -12.16 -11.68 15.44
N CYS A 23 -11.00 -11.03 15.54
CA CYS A 23 -10.23 -10.55 14.42
C CYS A 23 -9.23 -11.60 13.92
N LYS A 24 -9.05 -11.63 12.60
CA LYS A 24 -7.81 -12.16 12.01
C LYS A 24 -6.72 -11.09 12.13
N HIS A 25 -5.47 -11.50 11.99
CA HIS A 25 -4.34 -10.59 12.14
C HIS A 25 -3.24 -10.89 11.11
N ASN A 26 -2.39 -9.90 10.88
CA ASN A 26 -1.15 -9.99 10.12
C ASN A 26 -0.07 -9.16 10.81
N PHE A 27 1.18 -9.56 10.64
CA PHE A 27 2.34 -8.87 11.19
C PHE A 27 3.40 -8.63 10.13
N TYR A 28 4.04 -7.47 10.21
CA TYR A 28 5.27 -7.19 9.49
C TYR A 28 6.16 -6.30 10.36
N ALA A 29 7.30 -6.83 10.82
CA ALA A 29 8.15 -6.16 11.81
C ALA A 29 7.34 -5.69 13.04
N ASP A 30 7.30 -4.39 13.32
CA ASP A 30 6.53 -3.77 14.40
C ASP A 30 5.07 -3.42 14.03
N ASP A 31 4.71 -3.52 12.74
CA ASP A 31 3.35 -3.24 12.27
C ASP A 31 2.43 -4.44 12.54
N LEU A 32 1.49 -4.26 13.48
CA LEU A 32 0.36 -5.16 13.71
C LEU A 32 -0.88 -4.70 12.96
N GLN A 33 -1.52 -5.62 12.25
CA GLN A 33 -2.82 -5.41 11.63
C GLN A 33 -3.84 -6.41 12.17
N ILE A 34 -5.02 -5.93 12.51
CA ILE A 34 -6.18 -6.78 12.81
C ILE A 34 -7.32 -6.42 11.88
N TYR A 35 -8.12 -7.41 11.50
CA TYR A 35 -9.26 -7.21 10.62
C TYR A 35 -10.38 -8.20 10.94
N HIS A 36 -11.61 -7.71 10.86
CA HIS A 36 -12.83 -8.46 11.10
C HIS A 36 -13.75 -8.33 9.88
N HIS A 37 -14.36 -9.42 9.47
CA HIS A 37 -15.35 -9.44 8.39
C HIS A 37 -16.75 -9.57 8.99
N CYS A 38 -17.67 -8.72 8.57
CA CYS A 38 -19.07 -8.74 8.99
C CYS A 38 -19.98 -8.24 7.88
N GLU A 39 -21.26 -8.58 7.96
CA GLU A 39 -22.29 -8.03 7.09
C GLU A 39 -22.51 -6.54 7.38
N PRO A 40 -22.96 -5.72 6.41
CA PRO A 40 -23.21 -4.29 6.62
C PRO A 40 -24.21 -4.00 7.75
N SER A 41 -25.19 -4.88 7.96
CA SER A 41 -26.16 -4.77 9.06
C SER A 41 -25.56 -5.04 10.43
N ASP A 42 -24.48 -5.83 10.51
CA ASP A 42 -23.77 -6.17 11.76
C ASP A 42 -22.58 -5.24 12.02
N LEU A 43 -22.35 -4.23 11.17
CA LEU A 43 -21.18 -3.34 11.26
C LEU A 43 -20.97 -2.71 12.64
N PRO A 44 -22.00 -2.21 13.36
CA PRO A 44 -21.82 -1.71 14.73
C PRO A 44 -21.29 -2.77 15.70
N ASN A 45 -21.81 -3.99 15.64
CA ASN A 45 -21.33 -5.10 16.47
C ASN A 45 -19.94 -5.57 16.05
N GLY A 46 -19.65 -5.56 14.74
CA GLY A 46 -18.33 -5.86 14.20
C GLY A 46 -17.26 -4.91 14.74
N ILE A 47 -17.55 -3.60 14.79
CA ILE A 47 -16.67 -2.61 15.41
C ILE A 47 -16.51 -2.88 16.90
N GLN A 48 -17.57 -3.25 17.61
CA GLN A 48 -17.48 -3.60 19.03
C GLN A 48 -16.56 -4.82 19.27
N ARG A 49 -16.64 -5.85 18.42
CA ARG A 49 -15.74 -7.01 18.47
C ARG A 49 -14.27 -6.60 18.23
N VAL A 50 -14.02 -5.71 17.27
CA VAL A 50 -12.69 -5.15 17.03
C VAL A 50 -12.19 -4.39 18.26
N ASN A 51 -13.03 -3.56 18.90
CA ASN A 51 -12.67 -2.86 20.13
C ASN A 51 -12.33 -3.81 21.28
N ASN A 52 -13.08 -4.91 21.45
CA ASN A 52 -12.80 -5.92 22.48
C ASN A 52 -11.42 -6.56 22.27
N ASP A 53 -11.06 -6.85 21.02
CA ASP A 53 -9.72 -7.35 20.66
C ASP A 53 -8.65 -6.28 20.88
N ILE A 54 -8.90 -5.01 20.55
CA ILE A 54 -7.96 -3.90 20.82
C ILE A 54 -7.67 -3.77 22.31
N VAL A 55 -8.69 -3.78 23.17
CA VAL A 55 -8.52 -3.72 24.64
C VAL A 55 -7.63 -4.86 25.12
N SER A 56 -7.90 -6.05 24.60
CA SER A 56 -7.11 -7.24 24.89
C SER A 56 -5.65 -7.13 24.46
N ILE A 57 -5.41 -6.60 23.25
CA ILE A 57 -4.05 -6.33 22.73
C ILE A 57 -3.35 -5.30 23.62
N ALA A 58 -4.03 -4.22 23.99
CA ALA A 58 -3.47 -3.15 24.80
C ALA A 58 -3.05 -3.64 26.19
N GLN A 59 -3.90 -4.44 26.85
CA GLN A 59 -3.61 -5.03 28.16
C GLN A 59 -2.38 -5.96 28.09
N TRP A 60 -2.34 -6.82 27.08
CA TRP A 60 -1.21 -7.73 26.89
C TRP A 60 0.09 -6.99 26.52
N ALA A 61 0.02 -5.97 25.68
CA ALA A 61 1.18 -5.13 25.37
C ALA A 61 1.72 -4.49 26.64
N THR A 62 0.83 -3.92 27.46
CA THR A 62 1.18 -3.27 28.72
C THR A 62 1.83 -4.24 29.70
N SER A 63 1.33 -5.48 29.83
CA SER A 63 1.94 -6.48 30.72
C SER A 63 3.35 -6.91 30.29
N ARG A 64 3.72 -6.65 29.03
CA ARG A 64 5.07 -6.90 28.47
C ARG A 64 5.91 -5.62 28.33
N GLY A 65 5.48 -4.51 28.91
CA GLY A 65 6.21 -3.24 28.84
C GLY A 65 6.15 -2.56 27.46
N LEU A 66 5.19 -2.94 26.61
CA LEU A 66 4.92 -2.34 25.31
C LEU A 66 3.70 -1.42 25.39
N THR A 67 3.65 -0.42 24.53
CA THR A 67 2.51 0.51 24.42
C THR A 67 2.05 0.64 22.98
N LEU A 68 0.72 0.64 22.79
CA LEU A 68 0.12 0.89 21.47
C LEU A 68 0.19 2.39 21.16
N ASN A 69 0.75 2.72 19.99
CA ASN A 69 0.85 4.10 19.55
C ASN A 69 -0.43 4.53 18.81
N SER A 70 -1.41 5.04 19.56
CA SER A 70 -2.68 5.55 19.03
C SER A 70 -2.52 6.60 17.92
N THR A 71 -1.47 7.42 17.96
CA THR A 71 -1.23 8.46 16.93
C THR A 71 -0.76 7.89 15.59
N LYS A 72 -0.11 6.72 15.60
CA LYS A 72 0.31 6.01 14.38
C LYS A 72 -0.73 5.03 13.88
N THR A 73 -1.60 4.53 14.77
CA THR A 73 -2.63 3.56 14.38
C THR A 73 -3.69 4.21 13.50
N GLN A 74 -4.04 3.52 12.42
CA GLN A 74 -5.09 3.94 11.49
C GLN A 74 -6.22 2.91 11.49
N ALA A 75 -7.45 3.37 11.36
CA ALA A 75 -8.61 2.52 11.17
C ALA A 75 -9.27 2.82 9.82
N ILE A 76 -9.77 1.78 9.15
CA ILE A 76 -10.44 1.87 7.86
C ILE A 76 -11.51 0.80 7.77
N ILE A 77 -12.65 1.13 7.18
CA ILE A 77 -13.70 0.18 6.84
C ILE A 77 -13.60 -0.05 5.34
N PHE A 78 -13.49 -1.31 4.92
CA PHE A 78 -13.47 -1.68 3.51
C PHE A 78 -14.84 -2.14 3.03
N GLY A 79 -15.16 -1.86 1.76
CA GLY A 79 -16.39 -2.32 1.13
C GLY A 79 -16.53 -1.81 -0.30
N THR A 80 -17.59 -2.19 -1.00
CA THR A 80 -17.89 -1.61 -2.31
C THR A 80 -18.21 -0.11 -2.18
N ALA A 81 -18.02 0.66 -3.25
CA ALA A 81 -18.38 2.08 -3.26
C ALA A 81 -19.84 2.33 -2.83
N ARG A 82 -20.76 1.44 -3.23
CA ARG A 82 -22.17 1.49 -2.82
C ARG A 82 -22.32 1.36 -1.31
N TYR A 83 -21.67 0.35 -0.70
CA TYR A 83 -21.77 0.14 0.75
C TYR A 83 -21.10 1.27 1.53
N ILE A 84 -19.86 1.64 1.15
CA ILE A 84 -19.13 2.73 1.81
C ILE A 84 -19.93 4.03 1.81
N ASN A 85 -20.56 4.38 0.68
CA ASN A 85 -21.37 5.61 0.58
C ASN A 85 -22.69 5.53 1.36
N SER A 86 -23.17 4.34 1.71
CA SER A 86 -24.40 4.15 2.49
C SER A 86 -24.17 4.16 4.01
N ILE A 87 -22.91 4.06 4.45
CA ILE A 87 -22.57 4.05 5.88
C ILE A 87 -22.78 5.43 6.47
N LYS A 88 -23.63 5.50 7.51
CA LYS A 88 -23.79 6.69 8.35
C LYS A 88 -22.75 6.65 9.46
N LEU A 89 -21.58 7.25 9.22
CA LEU A 89 -20.44 7.22 10.13
C LEU A 89 -20.78 7.74 11.54
N ASP A 90 -21.66 8.74 11.65
CA ASP A 90 -22.05 9.34 12.93
C ASP A 90 -22.86 8.40 13.83
N LEU A 91 -23.40 7.31 13.27
CA LEU A 91 -24.16 6.31 14.03
C LEU A 91 -23.31 5.10 14.43
N LEU A 92 -22.04 5.05 13.99
CA LEU A 92 -21.15 3.94 14.32
C LEU A 92 -20.43 4.18 15.65
N PRO A 93 -20.20 3.11 16.44
CA PRO A 93 -19.32 3.22 17.58
C PRO A 93 -17.90 3.61 17.15
N ALA A 94 -17.22 4.40 17.97
CA ALA A 94 -15.84 4.77 17.72
C ALA A 94 -14.91 3.57 17.92
N ILE A 95 -13.84 3.49 17.12
CA ILE A 95 -12.72 2.59 17.39
C ILE A 95 -11.79 3.29 18.36
N ASN A 96 -11.56 2.69 19.54
CA ASN A 96 -10.82 3.34 20.62
C ASN A 96 -9.54 2.56 20.97
N ILE A 97 -8.43 3.28 21.12
CA ILE A 97 -7.17 2.74 21.65
C ILE A 97 -6.81 3.57 22.87
N ASN A 98 -6.75 2.94 24.06
CA ASN A 98 -6.46 3.61 25.32
C ASN A 98 -7.28 4.90 25.52
N GLU A 99 -8.62 4.79 25.37
CA GLU A 99 -9.59 5.89 25.47
C GLU A 99 -9.47 6.99 24.39
N GLN A 100 -8.56 6.85 23.44
CA GLN A 100 -8.44 7.74 22.29
C GLN A 100 -9.19 7.19 21.08
N ALA A 101 -10.17 7.96 20.59
CA ALA A 101 -10.90 7.62 19.38
C ALA A 101 -10.02 7.76 18.12
N ILE A 102 -9.96 6.70 17.33
CA ILE A 102 -9.23 6.63 16.06
C ILE A 102 -10.16 7.02 14.93
N LYS A 103 -9.75 8.03 14.17
CA LYS A 103 -10.51 8.50 13.00
C LYS A 103 -10.46 7.46 11.88
N LEU A 104 -11.64 7.12 11.35
CA LEU A 104 -11.76 6.30 10.15
C LEU A 104 -11.19 7.05 8.93
N SER A 105 -10.27 6.39 8.25
CA SER A 105 -9.60 6.90 7.06
C SER A 105 -10.25 6.36 5.79
N THR A 106 -10.28 7.16 4.72
CA THR A 106 -10.76 6.72 3.40
C THR A 106 -9.68 6.03 2.56
N SER A 107 -8.42 6.19 2.96
CA SER A 107 -7.29 5.42 2.43
C SER A 107 -6.20 5.32 3.48
N ILE A 108 -5.47 4.20 3.47
CA ILE A 108 -4.33 3.96 4.36
C ILE A 108 -3.11 3.57 3.55
N LYS A 109 -1.93 3.83 4.09
CA LYS A 109 -0.66 3.39 3.48
C LYS A 109 -0.10 2.24 4.31
N TYR A 110 -0.03 1.07 3.70
CA TYR A 110 0.53 -0.13 4.32
C TYR A 110 1.66 -0.67 3.46
N LEU A 111 2.85 -0.86 4.04
CA LEU A 111 4.07 -1.34 3.36
C LEU A 111 4.27 -0.67 1.99
N GLY A 112 4.22 0.66 1.94
CA GLY A 112 4.42 1.41 0.69
C GLY A 112 3.24 1.43 -0.30
N VAL A 113 2.24 0.57 -0.12
CA VAL A 113 1.00 0.50 -0.94
C VAL A 113 -0.08 1.39 -0.31
N THR A 114 -0.88 2.06 -1.14
CA THR A 114 -2.00 2.87 -0.66
C THR A 114 -3.30 2.17 -0.99
N VAL A 115 -4.06 1.77 0.01
CA VAL A 115 -5.32 1.04 -0.18
C VAL A 115 -6.47 1.99 0.17
N ALA A 116 -7.39 2.18 -0.78
CA ALA A 116 -8.61 2.95 -0.54
C ALA A 116 -9.67 2.07 0.14
N ASN A 117 -10.59 2.69 0.88
CA ASN A 117 -11.72 2.00 1.52
C ASN A 117 -12.65 1.27 0.52
N THR A 118 -12.64 1.71 -0.74
CA THR A 118 -13.35 1.06 -1.85
C THR A 118 -12.52 -0.01 -2.57
N LEU A 119 -11.32 -0.31 -2.08
CA LEU A 119 -10.30 -1.15 -2.73
C LEU A 119 -9.87 -0.64 -4.11
N SER A 120 -10.21 0.60 -4.47
CA SER A 120 -9.76 1.20 -5.73
C SER A 120 -8.26 1.50 -5.72
N TRP A 121 -7.57 1.11 -6.79
CA TRP A 121 -6.14 1.41 -7.01
C TRP A 121 -5.86 2.84 -7.47
N ASN A 122 -6.87 3.70 -7.66
CA ASN A 122 -6.68 5.01 -8.26
C ASN A 122 -5.67 5.87 -7.49
N ILE A 123 -5.79 5.94 -6.16
CA ILE A 123 -4.89 6.73 -5.32
C ILE A 123 -3.46 6.18 -5.40
N HIS A 124 -3.29 4.86 -5.34
CA HIS A 124 -1.98 4.23 -5.43
C HIS A 124 -1.31 4.47 -6.78
N VAL A 125 -2.04 4.24 -7.88
CA VAL A 125 -1.54 4.43 -9.24
C VAL A 125 -1.15 5.89 -9.47
N GLN A 126 -1.96 6.85 -9.00
CA GLN A 126 -1.60 8.27 -9.06
C GLN A 126 -0.33 8.58 -8.28
N ASN A 127 -0.16 8.00 -7.08
CA ASN A 127 1.04 8.17 -6.28
C ASN A 127 2.29 7.61 -6.98
N VAL A 128 2.20 6.43 -7.59
CA VAL A 128 3.29 5.81 -8.35
C VAL A 128 3.62 6.67 -9.58
N VAL A 129 2.62 7.05 -10.38
CA VAL A 129 2.81 7.91 -11.55
C VAL A 129 3.43 9.25 -11.17
N LYS A 130 2.98 9.87 -10.08
CA LYS A 130 3.53 11.12 -9.56
C LYS A 130 5.02 10.95 -9.23
N ARG A 131 5.39 9.91 -8.48
CA ARG A 131 6.80 9.60 -8.16
C ARG A 131 7.65 9.42 -9.41
N ILE A 132 7.18 8.61 -10.36
CA ILE A 132 7.87 8.38 -11.64
C ILE A 132 8.08 9.69 -12.39
N ARG A 133 7.04 10.51 -12.53
CA ARG A 133 7.10 11.81 -13.23
C ARG A 133 8.03 12.79 -12.53
N THR A 134 8.01 12.86 -11.20
CA THR A 134 8.93 13.70 -10.43
C THR A 134 10.37 13.28 -10.67
N LYS A 135 10.70 11.99 -10.60
CA LYS A 135 12.06 11.49 -10.86
C LYS A 135 12.49 11.74 -12.30
N LEU A 136 11.62 11.48 -13.26
CA LEU A 136 11.87 11.77 -14.68
C LEU A 136 12.11 13.27 -14.92
N TYR A 137 11.35 14.14 -14.27
CA TYR A 137 11.54 15.60 -14.38
C TYR A 137 12.93 16.01 -13.88
N GLN A 138 13.36 15.50 -12.72
CA GLN A 138 14.71 15.77 -12.20
C GLN A 138 15.81 15.31 -13.16
N LEU A 139 15.67 14.12 -13.76
CA LEU A 139 16.61 13.61 -14.76
C LEU A 139 16.61 14.45 -16.06
N LYS A 140 15.47 15.03 -16.43
CA LYS A 140 15.38 15.92 -17.59
C LYS A 140 16.13 17.22 -17.40
N LEU A 141 16.18 17.77 -16.18
CA LEU A 141 16.94 18.99 -15.88
C LEU A 141 18.44 18.78 -16.12
N THR A 142 18.97 17.62 -15.75
CA THR A 142 20.38 17.28 -15.91
C THR A 142 20.69 16.56 -17.23
N LYS A 143 19.72 16.45 -18.16
CA LYS A 143 19.84 15.68 -19.41
C LYS A 143 21.11 16.00 -20.22
N HIS A 144 21.51 17.28 -20.26
CA HIS A 144 22.67 17.75 -21.02
C HIS A 144 24.01 17.22 -20.47
N LEU A 145 24.02 16.78 -19.21
CA LEU A 145 25.19 16.18 -18.54
C LEU A 145 25.20 14.65 -18.65
N LEU A 146 24.14 14.03 -19.18
CA LEU A 146 23.95 12.59 -19.15
C LEU A 146 24.17 11.98 -20.55
N PRO A 147 25.18 11.12 -20.75
CA PRO A 147 25.30 10.26 -21.93
C PRO A 147 24.07 9.36 -22.09
N ASN A 148 23.76 8.95 -23.33
CA ASN A 148 22.56 8.15 -23.63
C ASN A 148 22.49 6.84 -22.82
N GLU A 149 23.62 6.12 -22.71
CA GLU A 149 23.68 4.88 -21.93
C GLU A 149 23.38 5.10 -20.44
N LEU A 150 23.89 6.19 -19.87
CA LEU A 150 23.66 6.53 -18.47
C LEU A 150 22.18 6.86 -18.20
N ARG A 151 21.48 7.48 -19.17
CA ARG A 151 20.04 7.76 -19.02
C ARG A 151 19.23 6.48 -18.83
N LEU A 152 19.51 5.45 -19.61
CA LEU A 152 18.82 4.16 -19.48
C LEU A 152 19.11 3.55 -18.11
N ARG A 153 20.37 3.50 -17.68
CA ARG A 153 20.76 2.96 -16.37
C ARG A 153 20.07 3.69 -15.22
N LEU A 154 19.98 5.02 -15.29
CA LEU A 154 19.30 5.84 -14.29
C LEU A 154 17.78 5.60 -14.26
N ILE A 155 17.14 5.39 -15.42
CA ILE A 155 15.72 5.00 -15.45
C ILE A 155 15.52 3.63 -14.80
N ILE A 156 16.35 2.65 -15.15
CA ILE A 156 16.24 1.30 -14.58
C ILE A 156 16.46 1.33 -13.07
N SER A 157 17.46 2.06 -12.56
CA SER A 157 17.78 2.05 -11.14
C SER A 157 16.90 2.96 -10.27
N LEU A 158 16.39 4.07 -10.81
CA LEU A 158 15.66 5.08 -10.03
C LEU A 158 14.15 5.10 -10.28
N VAL A 159 13.68 4.53 -11.39
CA VAL A 159 12.26 4.61 -11.78
C VAL A 159 11.59 3.24 -11.69
N PHE A 160 12.20 2.18 -12.24
CA PHE A 160 11.56 0.86 -12.29
C PHE A 160 11.27 0.24 -10.91
N PRO A 161 12.09 0.41 -9.87
CA PRO A 161 11.74 -0.08 -8.54
C PRO A 161 10.42 0.48 -8.02
N HIS A 162 10.03 1.69 -8.42
CA HIS A 162 8.73 2.26 -8.03
C HIS A 162 7.54 1.67 -8.78
N LEU A 163 7.77 1.09 -9.95
CA LEU A 163 6.75 0.41 -10.75
C LEU A 163 6.60 -1.05 -10.33
N ASP A 164 7.73 -1.73 -10.17
CA ASP A 164 7.79 -3.17 -9.96
C ASP A 164 7.47 -3.52 -8.49
N TYR A 165 7.64 -2.58 -7.56
CA TYR A 165 7.26 -2.77 -6.16
C TYR A 165 5.76 -3.03 -5.99
N CYS A 166 5.44 -4.16 -5.35
CA CYS A 166 4.06 -4.63 -5.11
C CYS A 166 3.22 -4.79 -6.40
N CYS A 167 3.85 -5.03 -7.55
CA CYS A 167 3.14 -5.22 -8.81
C CYS A 167 2.16 -6.42 -8.75
N ALA A 168 2.49 -7.46 -7.98
CA ALA A 168 1.64 -8.63 -7.74
C ALA A 168 0.33 -8.32 -6.99
N ALA A 169 0.25 -7.19 -6.27
CA ALA A 169 -0.99 -6.78 -5.60
C ALA A 169 -1.97 -6.09 -6.56
N LEU A 170 -1.52 -5.68 -7.75
CA LEU A 170 -2.30 -4.88 -8.72
C LEU A 170 -3.06 -5.76 -9.73
N THR A 171 -3.72 -6.82 -9.27
CA THR A 171 -4.36 -7.83 -10.14
C THR A 171 -5.64 -7.33 -10.82
N ASP A 172 -6.36 -6.39 -10.21
CA ASP A 172 -7.68 -5.88 -10.64
C ASP A 172 -7.65 -4.39 -11.04
N ILE A 173 -6.50 -3.90 -11.51
CA ILE A 173 -6.40 -2.54 -12.02
C ILE A 173 -7.19 -2.34 -13.31
N THR A 174 -7.83 -1.18 -13.47
CA THR A 174 -8.60 -0.86 -14.68
C THR A 174 -7.69 -0.55 -15.86
N GLU A 175 -8.20 -0.68 -17.09
CA GLU A 175 -7.44 -0.28 -18.30
C GLU A 175 -7.01 1.19 -18.25
N GLN A 176 -7.84 2.07 -17.69
CA GLN A 176 -7.50 3.48 -17.51
C GLN A 176 -6.29 3.65 -16.57
N GLN A 177 -6.27 2.91 -15.45
CA GLN A 177 -5.14 2.92 -14.52
C GLN A 177 -3.89 2.33 -15.16
N ASN A 178 -4.02 1.23 -15.90
CA ASN A 178 -2.93 0.62 -16.67
C ASN A 178 -2.33 1.63 -17.66
N LEU A 179 -3.19 2.35 -18.39
CA LEU A 179 -2.80 3.34 -19.38
C LEU A 179 -2.02 4.50 -18.74
N GLN A 180 -2.36 4.91 -17.51
CA GLN A 180 -1.61 5.93 -16.79
C GLN A 180 -0.18 5.48 -16.48
N LEU A 181 -0.01 4.24 -15.99
CA LEU A 181 1.31 3.65 -15.74
C LEU A 181 2.10 3.51 -17.05
N TYR A 182 1.46 2.97 -18.09
CA TYR A 182 2.07 2.80 -19.41
C TYR A 182 2.55 4.12 -20.00
N ARG A 183 1.75 5.19 -19.92
CA ARG A 183 2.14 6.54 -20.37
C ARG A 183 3.33 7.08 -19.59
N ALA A 184 3.40 6.84 -18.27
CA ALA A 184 4.52 7.28 -17.45
C ALA A 184 5.83 6.56 -17.84
N ILE A 185 5.77 5.25 -18.08
CA ILE A 185 6.94 4.46 -18.50
C ILE A 185 7.37 4.85 -19.91
N ASN A 186 6.43 5.00 -20.84
CA ASN A 186 6.75 5.45 -22.20
C ASN A 186 7.46 6.81 -22.21
N ALA A 187 7.11 7.72 -21.29
CA ALA A 187 7.83 8.97 -21.14
C ALA A 187 9.29 8.76 -20.68
N CYS A 188 9.53 7.75 -19.84
CA CYS A 188 10.88 7.36 -19.39
C CYS A 188 11.69 6.71 -20.51
N ILE A 189 11.09 5.79 -21.28
CA ILE A 189 11.76 5.16 -22.43
C ILE A 189 12.13 6.20 -23.48
N ARG A 190 11.23 7.15 -23.78
CA ARG A 190 11.53 8.26 -24.69
C ARG A 190 12.70 9.12 -24.22
N PHE A 191 12.79 9.36 -22.91
CA PHE A 191 13.92 10.09 -22.32
C PHE A 191 15.23 9.31 -22.47
N ALA A 192 15.22 8.00 -22.20
CA ALA A 192 16.39 7.14 -22.34
C ALA A 192 16.89 7.07 -23.80
N ALA A 193 15.97 6.83 -24.74
CA ALA A 193 16.26 6.74 -26.18
C ALA A 193 16.53 8.10 -26.85
N ASN A 194 16.30 9.22 -26.15
CA ASN A 194 16.43 10.58 -26.69
C ASN A 194 15.56 10.86 -27.93
N VAL A 195 14.35 10.31 -27.95
CA VAL A 195 13.45 10.39 -29.11
C VAL A 195 12.36 11.44 -28.94
N ARG A 196 11.75 11.82 -30.08
CA ARG A 196 10.65 12.78 -30.10
C ARG A 196 9.38 12.18 -29.48
N TRP A 197 8.47 13.05 -29.04
CA TRP A 197 7.22 12.61 -28.41
C TRP A 197 6.31 11.82 -29.38
N SER A 198 6.37 12.14 -30.67
CA SER A 198 5.58 11.53 -31.75
C SER A 198 6.13 10.18 -32.22
N GLU A 199 7.35 9.81 -31.83
CA GLU A 199 7.98 8.57 -32.26
C GLU A 199 7.39 7.36 -31.52
N HIS A 200 7.30 6.24 -32.25
CA HIS A 200 6.83 4.98 -31.70
C HIS A 200 7.84 4.43 -30.70
N VAL A 201 7.38 4.12 -29.48
CA VAL A 201 8.27 3.69 -28.38
C VAL A 201 8.59 2.19 -28.46
N THR A 202 7.75 1.40 -29.13
CA THR A 202 7.86 -0.07 -29.20
C THR A 202 9.23 -0.60 -29.65
N PRO A 203 9.91 -0.01 -30.66
CA PRO A 203 11.25 -0.44 -31.06
C PRO A 203 12.27 -0.35 -29.91
N HIS A 204 12.23 0.73 -29.12
CA HIS A 204 13.17 0.95 -28.02
C HIS A 204 12.99 -0.02 -26.85
N TYR A 205 11.77 -0.54 -26.64
CA TYR A 205 11.58 -1.63 -25.67
C TYR A 205 12.37 -2.87 -26.06
N ARG A 206 12.42 -3.21 -27.35
CA ARG A 206 13.18 -4.36 -27.86
C ARG A 206 14.68 -4.11 -27.78
N GLU A 207 15.11 -2.91 -28.19
CA GLU A 207 16.50 -2.47 -28.12
C GLU A 207 17.05 -2.55 -26.69
N PHE A 208 16.31 -2.03 -25.71
CA PHE A 208 16.70 -2.04 -24.30
C PHE A 208 16.40 -3.36 -23.59
N ARG A 209 15.85 -4.36 -24.28
CA ARG A 209 15.41 -5.65 -23.71
C ARG A 209 14.48 -5.49 -22.50
N LEU A 210 13.56 -4.53 -22.59
CA LEU A 210 12.62 -4.20 -21.52
C LEU A 210 11.24 -4.75 -21.79
N LEU A 211 10.62 -5.28 -20.74
CA LEU A 211 9.22 -5.72 -20.76
C LEU A 211 8.27 -4.51 -20.71
N LYS A 212 7.14 -4.64 -21.40
CA LYS A 212 5.99 -3.73 -21.27
C LYS A 212 5.32 -3.92 -19.91
N THR A 213 4.58 -2.91 -19.46
CA THR A 213 3.91 -2.89 -18.13
C THR A 213 2.99 -4.07 -17.85
N GLU A 214 2.37 -4.65 -18.88
CA GLU A 214 1.50 -5.82 -18.75
C GLU A 214 2.31 -7.10 -18.51
N ALA A 215 3.42 -7.27 -19.23
CA ALA A 215 4.30 -8.44 -19.09
C ALA A 215 5.21 -8.40 -17.86
N ARG A 216 5.15 -7.32 -17.06
CA ARG A 216 5.88 -7.16 -15.79
C ARG A 216 5.07 -7.61 -14.57
N ARG A 217 3.80 -7.94 -14.76
CA ARG A 217 2.86 -8.33 -13.72
C ARG A 217 2.39 -9.75 -13.92
#